data_AF-A0A421K9U6-F1
#
_entry.id   AF-A0A421K9U6-F1
#
_cell.length_a   1.000
_cell.length_b   1.000
_cell.length_c   1.000
_cell.angle_alpha   90.00
_cell.angle_beta   90.00
_cell.angle_gamma   90.00
#
_symmetry.space_group_name_H-M   'P 1'
#
loop_
_entity.id
_entity.type
_entity.pdbx_description
1 polymer ?
#
loop_
_entity_poly.entity_id
_entity_poly.type
_entity_poly.pdbx_seq_one_letter_code
_entity_poly.pdbx_strand_id
1 'polypeptide(L)' 'MRTAREEGGISLDQAVHETNISRSYLIALEEERFEVFTADAYLIGFLRNYSDFLGVDTDRILGQYRNYKLNESPSP' A
#
# COMPACT_ATOMS: atom_id res chain seq x y z
N MET A 1 -3.84 1.86 -5.81
CA MET A 1 -4.61 2.24 -4.59
C MET A 1 -5.10 3.68 -4.65
N ARG A 2 -4.27 4.63 -5.14
CA ARG A 2 -4.67 6.04 -5.36
C ARG A 2 -6.03 6.21 -6.04
N THR A 3 -6.21 5.56 -7.19
CA THR A 3 -7.46 5.63 -7.97
C THR A 3 -8.66 5.23 -7.12
N ALA A 4 -8.58 4.11 -6.37
CA ALA A 4 -9.67 3.68 -5.49
C ALA A 4 -9.98 4.70 -4.37
N ARG A 5 -8.95 5.33 -3.78
CA ARG A 5 -9.15 6.40 -2.81
C ARG A 5 -9.89 7.59 -3.43
N GLU A 6 -9.46 8.01 -4.62
CA GLU A 6 -10.01 9.18 -5.32
C GLU A 6 -11.44 8.92 -5.83
N GLU A 7 -11.71 7.74 -6.38
CA GLU A 7 -13.05 7.30 -6.79
C GLU A 7 -14.00 7.16 -5.61
N GLY A 8 -13.49 6.76 -4.44
CA GLY A 8 -14.23 6.75 -3.18
C GLY A 8 -14.47 8.13 -2.57
N GLY A 9 -13.94 9.21 -3.16
CA GLY A 9 -14.02 10.57 -2.60
C GLY A 9 -13.27 10.74 -1.27
N ILE A 10 -12.33 9.83 -0.96
CA ILE A 10 -11.61 9.82 0.31
C ILE A 10 -10.41 10.75 0.21
N SER A 11 -10.33 11.71 1.14
CA SER A 11 -9.15 12.57 1.24
C SER A 11 -7.97 11.81 1.84
N LEU A 12 -6.75 12.24 1.53
CA LEU A 12 -5.56 11.62 2.13
C LEU A 12 -5.52 11.85 3.65
N ASP A 13 -6.01 13.00 4.15
CA ASP A 13 -6.13 13.26 5.60
C ASP A 13 -7.10 12.28 6.28
N GLN A 14 -8.24 12.00 5.64
CA GLN A 14 -9.18 11.00 6.14
C GLN A 14 -8.53 9.61 6.17
N ALA A 15 -7.84 9.22 5.11
CA ALA A 15 -7.15 7.93 5.07
C ALA A 15 -6.08 7.81 6.18
N VAL A 16 -5.34 8.89 6.48
CA VAL A 16 -4.39 8.93 7.59
C VAL A 16 -5.09 8.72 8.93
N HIS A 17 -6.21 9.41 9.15
CA HIS A 17 -6.98 9.33 10.39
C HIS A 17 -7.56 7.93 10.62
N GLU A 18 -8.19 7.35 9.60
CA GLU A 18 -8.89 6.07 9.70
C GLU A 18 -7.92 4.88 9.81
N THR A 19 -6.81 4.91 9.06
CA THR A 19 -5.86 3.79 9.05
C THR A 19 -4.78 3.89 10.12
N ASN A 20 -4.60 5.07 10.74
CA ASN A 20 -3.46 5.43 11.60
C ASN A 20 -2.09 5.28 10.91
N ILE A 21 -2.06 5.28 9.57
CA ILE A 21 -0.83 5.23 8.78
C ILE A 21 -0.41 6.66 8.46
N SER A 22 0.85 7.01 8.71
CA SER A 22 1.40 8.33 8.35
C SER A 22 1.15 8.65 6.87
N ARG A 23 0.84 9.93 6.58
CA ARG A 23 0.70 10.46 5.22
C ARG A 23 1.84 10.02 4.30
N SER A 24 3.08 10.07 4.78
CA SER A 24 4.26 9.71 3.99
C SER A 24 4.22 8.25 3.53
N TYR A 25 3.75 7.34 4.38
CA TYR A 25 3.62 5.93 4.02
C TYR A 25 2.44 5.69 3.08
N LEU A 26 1.29 6.34 3.29
CA LEU A 26 0.16 6.22 2.34
C LEU A 26 0.54 6.71 0.94
N ILE A 27 1.26 7.83 0.84
CA ILE A 27 1.79 8.32 -0.44
C ILE A 27 2.75 7.29 -1.04
N ALA A 28 3.65 6.70 -0.24
CA ALA A 28 4.57 5.68 -0.73
C ALA A 28 3.84 4.44 -1.25
N LEU A 29 2.76 3.98 -0.59
CA LEU A 29 1.92 2.89 -1.09
C LEU A 29 1.20 3.26 -2.39
N GLU A 30 0.68 4.50 -2.49
CA GLU A 30 0.00 4.99 -3.68
C GLU A 30 0.93 5.17 -4.89
N GLU A 31 2.21 5.40 -4.64
CA GLU A 31 3.25 5.62 -5.64
C GLU A 31 4.16 4.40 -5.80
N GLU A 32 3.79 3.26 -5.20
CA GLU A 32 4.52 1.99 -5.25
C GLU A 32 6.00 2.09 -4.86
N ARG A 33 6.34 3.07 -4.00
CA ARG A 33 7.69 3.28 -3.45
C ARG A 33 7.93 2.40 -2.23
N PHE A 34 8.08 1.11 -2.46
CA PHE A 34 8.25 0.11 -1.41
C PHE A 34 9.64 0.14 -0.73
N GLU A 35 10.62 0.78 -1.36
CA GLU A 35 11.98 0.97 -0.84
C GLU A 35 12.05 1.87 0.40
N VAL A 36 11.01 2.66 0.69
CA VAL A 36 10.98 3.50 1.91
C VAL A 36 10.72 2.69 3.18
N PHE A 37 10.25 1.45 3.04
CA PHE A 37 9.94 0.59 4.17
C PHE A 37 11.16 -0.24 4.55
N THR A 38 11.56 -0.16 5.82
CA THR A 38 12.75 -0.86 6.34
C THR A 38 12.55 -2.36 6.53
N ALA A 39 11.31 -2.81 6.62
CA ALA A 39 10.97 -4.22 6.75
C ALA A 39 9.67 -4.54 6.02
N ASP A 40 9.71 -5.61 5.22
CA ASP A 40 8.58 -6.09 4.42
C ASP A 40 7.34 -6.38 5.29
N ALA A 41 7.52 -6.80 6.54
CA ALA A 41 6.41 -7.05 7.47
C ALA A 41 5.55 -5.79 7.73
N TYR A 42 6.17 -4.62 7.88
CA TYR A 42 5.43 -3.37 8.05
C TYR A 42 4.70 -2.99 6.77
N LEU A 43 5.37 -3.11 5.63
CA LEU A 43 4.78 -2.83 4.33
C LEU A 43 3.56 -3.73 4.06
N ILE A 44 3.66 -5.04 4.30
CA ILE A 44 2.55 -5.99 4.15
C ILE A 44 1.39 -5.61 5.07
N GLY A 45 1.68 -5.24 6.33
CA GLY A 45 0.66 -4.78 7.27
C GLY A 45 -0.07 -3.53 6.79
N PHE A 46 0.67 -2.55 6.25
CA PHE A 46 0.09 -1.32 5.73
C PHE A 46 -0.65 -1.52 4.41
N LEU A 47 -0.15 -2.37 3.52
CA LEU A 47 -0.86 -2.77 2.30
C LEU A 47 -2.22 -3.37 2.64
N ARG A 48 -2.26 -4.31 3.59
CA ARG A 48 -3.49 -4.93 4.08
C ARG A 48 -4.46 -3.91 4.68
N ASN A 49 -4.01 -3.15 5.68
CA ASN A 49 -4.84 -2.15 6.35
C ASN A 49 -5.42 -1.15 5.33
N TYR A 50 -4.57 -0.62 4.44
CA TYR A 50 -5.02 0.38 3.48
C TYR A 50 -5.90 -0.20 2.38
N SER A 51 -5.66 -1.43 1.91
CA SER A 51 -6.53 -2.07 0.92
C SER A 51 -7.89 -2.41 1.49
N ASP A 52 -7.93 -2.92 2.73
CA ASP A 52 -9.16 -3.21 3.46
C ASP A 52 -9.98 -1.91 3.66
N PHE A 53 -9.33 -0.82 4.08
CA PHE A 53 -9.96 0.48 4.24
C PHE A 53 -10.55 1.04 2.93
N LEU A 54 -9.83 0.88 1.82
CA LEU A 54 -10.31 1.34 0.50
C LEU A 54 -11.35 0.41 -0.13
N GLY A 55 -11.66 -0.74 0.49
CA GLY A 55 -12.60 -1.73 -0.05
C GLY A 55 -12.11 -2.38 -1.35
N VAL A 56 -10.80 -2.42 -1.58
CA VAL A 56 -10.21 -3.09 -2.75
C VAL A 56 -9.76 -4.52 -2.39
N ASP A 57 -9.57 -5.36 -3.40
CA ASP A 57 -9.12 -6.73 -3.20
C ASP A 57 -7.70 -6.79 -2.61
N THR A 58 -7.64 -6.98 -1.30
CA THR A 58 -6.41 -7.10 -0.50
C THR A 58 -5.51 -8.24 -0.95
N ASP A 59 -6.08 -9.40 -1.30
CA ASP A 59 -5.28 -10.55 -1.72
C ASP A 59 -4.62 -10.30 -3.07
N ARG A 60 -5.33 -9.61 -3.98
CA ARG A 60 -4.77 -9.13 -5.24
C ARG A 60 -3.62 -8.14 -5.01
N ILE A 61 -3.80 -7.14 -4.14
CA ILE A 61 -2.75 -6.16 -3.82
C ILE A 61 -1.50 -6.84 -3.25
N LEU A 62 -1.67 -7.74 -2.28
CA LEU A 62 -0.56 -8.49 -1.70
C LEU A 62 0.11 -9.42 -2.73
N GLY A 63 -0.67 -9.98 -3.66
CA GLY A 63 -0.14 -10.75 -4.79
C GLY A 63 0.74 -9.93 -5.73
N GLN A 64 0.31 -8.69 -6.05
CA GLN A 64 1.10 -7.77 -6.87
C GLN A 64 2.43 -7.43 -6.21
N TYR A 65 2.43 -7.14 -4.90
CA TYR A 65 3.66 -6.89 -4.15
C TYR A 65 4.60 -8.11 -4.12
N ARG A 66 4.07 -9.33 -3.93
CA ARG A 66 4.88 -10.55 -4.00
C ARG A 66 5.55 -10.71 -5.37
N ASN A 67 4.81 -10.47 -6.45
CA ASN A 67 5.36 -10.53 -7.82
C ASN A 67 6.42 -9.46 -8.05
N TYR A 68 6.20 -8.24 -7.55
CA TYR A 68 7.19 -7.16 -7.59
C TYR A 68 8.52 -7.58 -6.92
N LYS A 69 8.46 -8.15 -5.70
CA LYS A 69 9.66 -8.63 -4.99
C LYS A 69 10.39 -9.75 -5.72
N LEU A 70 9.67 -10.64 -6.39
CA LEU A 70 10.28 -11.67 -7.23
C LEU A 70 11.03 -11.05 -8.42
N ASN A 71 10.48 -10.01 -9.03
CA ASN A 71 11.08 -9.36 -10.20
C ASN A 71 12.24 -8.42 -9.83
N GLU A 72 12.24 -7.81 -8.64
CA GLU A 72 13.34 -6.98 -8.14
C GLU A 72 14.52 -7.78 -7.59
N SER A 73 14.32 -9.06 -7.27
CA SER A 73 15.42 -9.94 -6.89
C SER A 73 16.27 -10.18 -8.16
N PRO A 74 17.52 -9.70 -8.24
CA PRO A 74 18.34 -10.02 -9.38
C PRO A 74 18.50 -11.54 -9.43
N SER A 75 18.45 -12.09 -10.65
CA SER A 75 18.86 -13.48 -10.88
C SER A 75 20.20 -13.71 -10.18
N PRO A 76 20.38 -14.85 -9.46
CA PRO A 76 21.66 -15.19 -8.84
C PRO A 76 22.80 -15.23 -9.87
#